data_AF-A0A9X6WHK9-F1
#
_entry.id   AF-A0A9X6WHK9-F1
#
_cell.length_a   1.000
_cell.length_b   1.000
_cell.length_c   1.000
_cell.angle_alpha   90.00
_cell.angle_beta   90.00
_cell.angle_gamma   90.00
#
_symmetry.space_group_name_H-M   'P 1'
#
loop_
_entity.id
_entity.type
_entity.pdbx_description
1 polymer ?
#
loop_
_entity_poly.entity_id
_entity_poly.type
_entity_poly.pdbx_seq_one_letter_code
_entity_poly.pdbx_strand_id
1 'polypeptide(L)'
;MKQTYWEITDFTHGECDGGYIYADACKIYAGVGAMFYQNGNLIQFVEAKIESVNLIDLGNDRYHYYLKTSNSSNSIYLKKCEEVTKEIKKGVNVILRDEDVAWKLTAACSEVDDLFERFYKEIESDHMWTVLENIESRILHIEKNGIRKYIKCTDAMTVEEIQGHGRELRLRKEKNNK
;
A
#
# COMPACT_ATOMS: atom_id res chain seq x y z
N MET A 1 -20.87 -8.49 -27.58
CA MET A 1 -19.62 -7.69 -27.61
C MET A 1 -19.07 -7.64 -26.18
N LYS A 2 -17.80 -7.99 -25.96
CA LYS A 2 -17.16 -7.77 -24.65
C LYS A 2 -17.04 -6.25 -24.47
N GLN A 3 -17.72 -5.68 -23.49
CA GLN A 3 -17.47 -4.29 -23.11
C GLN A 3 -16.03 -4.21 -22.59
N THR A 4 -15.14 -3.66 -23.38
CA THR A 4 -13.80 -3.26 -22.96
C THR A 4 -13.94 -1.96 -22.18
N TYR A 5 -13.87 -2.07 -20.86
CA TYR A 5 -13.74 -0.94 -19.95
C TYR A 5 -12.32 -0.94 -19.37
N TRP A 6 -11.82 0.23 -18.95
CA TRP A 6 -10.62 0.29 -18.11
C TRP A 6 -11.03 0.17 -16.65
N GLU A 7 -10.30 -0.64 -15.88
CA GLU A 7 -10.50 -0.80 -14.44
C GLU A 7 -9.29 -0.26 -13.71
N ILE A 8 -9.51 0.66 -12.77
CA ILE A 8 -8.47 1.25 -11.93
C ILE A 8 -8.84 0.99 -10.48
N THR A 9 -7.91 0.42 -9.72
CA THR A 9 -8.11 0.04 -8.31
C THR A 9 -7.00 0.55 -7.40
N ASP A 10 -5.98 1.19 -7.95
CA ASP A 10 -4.80 1.71 -7.24
C ASP A 10 -4.88 3.24 -7.10
N PHE A 11 -6.02 3.74 -6.62
CA PHE A 11 -6.26 5.17 -6.40
C PHE A 11 -6.88 5.40 -5.02
N THR A 12 -6.68 6.59 -4.46
CA THR A 12 -7.25 6.98 -3.15
C THR A 12 -8.63 7.59 -3.28
N HIS A 13 -8.84 8.42 -4.32
CA HIS A 13 -10.12 9.03 -4.66
C HIS A 13 -10.12 9.56 -6.09
N GLY A 14 -11.30 9.70 -6.67
CA GLY A 14 -11.54 10.52 -7.85
C GLY A 14 -11.79 11.98 -7.48
N GLU A 15 -11.42 12.90 -8.36
CA GLU A 15 -11.73 14.32 -8.28
C GLU A 15 -12.45 14.74 -9.57
N CYS A 16 -13.62 15.36 -9.43
CA CYS A 16 -14.43 15.87 -10.52
C CYS A 16 -15.17 17.12 -10.05
N ASP A 17 -15.11 18.21 -10.81
CA ASP A 17 -15.81 19.48 -10.55
C ASP A 17 -15.62 20.04 -9.11
N GLY A 18 -14.44 19.83 -8.54
CA GLY A 18 -14.10 20.26 -7.17
C GLY A 18 -14.62 19.35 -6.05
N GLY A 19 -15.28 18.24 -6.39
CA GLY A 19 -15.72 17.20 -5.45
C GLY A 19 -14.78 16.00 -5.43
N TYR A 20 -14.70 15.32 -4.27
CA TYR A 20 -13.92 14.10 -4.07
C TYR A 20 -14.83 12.87 -4.00
N ILE A 21 -14.42 11.79 -4.67
CA ILE A 21 -15.15 10.50 -4.75
C ILE A 21 -14.23 9.41 -4.21
N TYR A 22 -14.46 8.96 -2.98
CA TYR A 22 -13.69 7.87 -2.36
C TYR A 22 -14.28 6.51 -2.77
N ALA A 23 -13.47 5.65 -3.40
CA ALA A 23 -13.89 4.38 -3.97
C ALA A 23 -12.70 3.40 -4.02
N ASP A 24 -12.99 2.09 -4.00
CA ASP A 24 -11.96 1.04 -4.14
C ASP A 24 -11.71 0.67 -5.62
N ALA A 25 -12.68 0.92 -6.50
CA ALA A 25 -12.58 0.62 -7.91
C ALA A 25 -13.28 1.68 -8.76
N CYS A 26 -12.70 2.01 -9.91
CA CYS A 26 -13.28 2.87 -10.93
C CYS A 26 -13.30 2.13 -12.27
N LYS A 27 -14.49 1.96 -12.85
CA LYS A 27 -14.69 1.36 -14.18
C LYS A 27 -15.01 2.45 -15.18
N ILE A 28 -14.21 2.52 -16.24
CA ILE A 28 -14.24 3.62 -17.20
C ILE A 28 -14.67 3.07 -18.55
N TYR A 29 -15.77 3.59 -19.07
CA TYR A 29 -16.35 3.20 -20.35
C TYR A 29 -16.12 4.31 -21.36
N ALA A 30 -15.33 4.00 -22.40
CA ALA A 30 -15.04 4.94 -23.48
C ALA A 30 -16.34 5.51 -24.08
N GLY A 31 -16.41 6.82 -24.20
CA GLY A 31 -17.55 7.55 -24.73
C GLY A 31 -18.77 7.65 -23.80
N VAL A 32 -18.75 7.04 -22.62
CA VAL A 32 -19.91 6.97 -21.70
C VAL A 32 -19.63 7.66 -20.37
N GLY A 33 -18.59 7.26 -19.65
CA GLY A 33 -18.30 7.83 -18.33
C GLY A 33 -17.53 6.89 -17.40
N ALA A 34 -17.45 7.28 -16.13
CA ALA A 34 -16.74 6.57 -15.08
C ALA A 34 -17.71 6.14 -13.95
N MET A 35 -17.64 4.88 -13.56
CA MET A 35 -18.44 4.28 -12.48
C MET A 35 -17.53 3.96 -11.30
N PHE A 36 -17.83 4.53 -10.14
CA PHE A 36 -17.08 4.37 -8.90
C PHE A 36 -17.77 3.35 -7.99
N TYR A 37 -16.99 2.40 -7.46
CA TYR A 37 -17.47 1.32 -6.61
C TYR A 37 -16.74 1.29 -5.27
N GLN A 38 -17.49 1.03 -4.21
CA GLN A 38 -16.96 0.75 -2.86
C GLN A 38 -17.50 -0.60 -2.40
N ASN A 39 -16.63 -1.52 -1.98
CA ASN A 39 -17.02 -2.87 -1.55
C ASN A 39 -17.97 -3.58 -2.56
N GLY A 40 -17.73 -3.40 -3.85
CA GLY A 40 -18.53 -3.99 -4.94
C GLY A 40 -19.85 -3.27 -5.28
N ASN A 41 -20.25 -2.23 -4.55
CA ASN A 41 -21.47 -1.46 -4.82
C ASN A 41 -21.16 -0.19 -5.60
N LEU A 42 -21.99 0.14 -6.60
CA LEU A 42 -21.89 1.40 -7.34
C LEU A 42 -22.29 2.55 -6.40
N ILE A 43 -21.35 3.46 -6.15
CA ILE A 43 -21.59 4.63 -5.29
C ILE A 43 -21.82 5.91 -6.10
N GLN A 44 -21.20 6.02 -7.29
CA GLN A 44 -21.34 7.21 -8.13
C GLN A 44 -21.08 6.86 -9.59
N PHE A 45 -21.85 7.48 -10.48
CA PHE A 45 -21.60 7.48 -11.92
C PHE A 45 -21.36 8.91 -12.38
N VAL A 46 -20.25 9.14 -13.06
CA VAL A 46 -19.91 10.41 -13.70
C VAL A 46 -20.07 10.23 -15.21
N GLU A 47 -21.13 10.81 -15.76
CA GLU A 47 -21.40 10.80 -17.19
C GLU A 47 -20.46 11.77 -17.91
N ALA A 48 -19.59 11.23 -18.76
CA ALA A 48 -18.63 12.02 -19.51
C ALA A 48 -18.16 11.25 -20.75
N LYS A 49 -18.01 11.94 -21.88
CA LYS A 49 -17.48 11.34 -23.10
C LYS A 49 -15.95 11.17 -22.99
N ILE A 50 -15.54 10.10 -22.32
CA ILE A 50 -14.12 9.78 -22.07
C ILE A 50 -13.48 9.22 -23.33
N GLU A 51 -12.40 9.85 -23.78
CA GLU A 51 -11.62 9.47 -24.96
C GLU A 51 -10.47 8.54 -24.60
N SER A 52 -9.75 8.85 -23.52
CA SER A 52 -8.61 8.06 -23.07
C SER A 52 -8.34 8.22 -21.58
N VAL A 53 -7.62 7.26 -21.03
CA VAL A 53 -7.05 7.31 -19.67
C VAL A 53 -5.54 7.51 -19.82
N ASN A 54 -5.00 8.56 -19.21
CA ASN A 54 -3.58 8.88 -19.28
C ASN A 54 -3.01 8.94 -17.86
N LEU A 55 -1.82 8.41 -17.65
CA LEU A 55 -1.07 8.65 -16.41
C LEU A 55 -0.32 9.96 -16.56
N ILE A 56 -0.54 10.91 -15.64
CA ILE A 56 0.16 12.19 -15.61
C ILE A 56 0.91 12.36 -14.29
N ASP A 57 2.11 12.92 -14.37
CA ASP A 57 2.90 13.35 -13.21
C ASP A 57 2.60 14.82 -12.93
N LEU A 58 2.09 15.13 -11.75
CA LEU A 58 1.80 16.50 -11.30
C LEU A 58 2.93 17.10 -10.44
N GLY A 59 4.09 16.42 -10.35
CA GLY A 59 5.21 16.79 -9.47
C GLY A 59 4.97 16.37 -8.01
N ASN A 60 6.01 16.54 -7.17
CA ASN A 60 6.04 16.14 -5.75
C ASN A 60 5.40 14.75 -5.51
N ASP A 61 5.80 13.76 -6.30
CA ASP A 61 5.40 12.34 -6.17
C ASP A 61 3.90 12.03 -6.35
N ARG A 62 3.14 12.93 -7.00
CA ARG A 62 1.70 12.73 -7.24
C ARG A 62 1.42 12.29 -8.67
N TYR A 63 1.29 10.98 -8.85
CA TYR A 63 0.73 10.43 -10.08
C TYR A 63 -0.80 10.47 -10.05
N HIS A 64 -1.40 10.92 -11.15
CA HIS A 64 -2.85 10.91 -11.33
C HIS A 64 -3.21 10.18 -12.61
N TYR A 65 -4.29 9.40 -12.59
CA TYR A 65 -4.96 9.03 -13.82
C TYR A 65 -5.84 10.20 -14.26
N TYR A 66 -5.54 10.75 -15.43
CA TYR A 66 -6.35 11.77 -16.08
C TYR A 66 -7.22 11.14 -17.15
N LEU A 67 -8.53 11.24 -16.96
CA LEU A 67 -9.53 10.78 -17.93
C LEU A 67 -9.82 11.94 -18.87
N LYS A 68 -9.26 11.87 -20.08
CA LYS A 68 -9.44 12.90 -21.10
C LYS A 68 -10.88 12.85 -21.59
N THR A 69 -11.61 13.94 -21.46
CA THR A 69 -12.99 14.08 -21.93
C THR A 69 -13.04 14.93 -23.20
N SER A 70 -13.98 14.65 -24.10
CA SER A 70 -14.11 15.42 -25.35
C SER A 70 -14.68 16.84 -25.15
N ASN A 71 -15.31 17.09 -24.00
CA ASN A 71 -15.90 18.39 -23.65
C ASN A 71 -15.14 18.94 -22.43
N SER A 72 -14.49 20.10 -22.61
CA SER A 72 -13.49 20.67 -21.71
C SER A 72 -13.97 21.11 -20.32
N SER A 73 -15.24 20.86 -19.96
CA SER A 73 -15.82 21.35 -18.70
C SER A 73 -15.65 20.38 -17.53
N ASN A 74 -15.45 19.09 -17.78
CA ASN A 74 -15.40 18.07 -16.72
C ASN A 74 -14.12 17.25 -16.87
N SER A 75 -13.08 17.59 -16.13
CA SER A 75 -11.87 16.77 -16.00
C SER A 75 -12.04 15.82 -14.83
N ILE A 76 -11.89 14.53 -15.07
CA ILE A 76 -11.90 13.52 -14.01
C ILE A 76 -10.45 13.11 -13.76
N TYR A 77 -9.99 13.30 -12.52
CA TYR A 77 -8.70 12.81 -12.06
C TYR A 77 -8.93 11.67 -11.08
N LEU A 78 -8.09 10.64 -11.11
CA LEU A 78 -8.00 9.67 -10.02
C LEU A 78 -6.61 9.83 -9.40
N LYS A 79 -6.56 10.20 -8.13
CA LYS A 79 -5.30 10.34 -7.42
C LYS A 79 -4.76 8.94 -7.14
N LYS A 80 -3.70 8.54 -7.84
CA LYS A 80 -3.06 7.23 -7.63
C LYS A 80 -2.66 7.10 -6.16
N CYS A 81 -2.76 5.90 -5.62
CA CYS A 81 -2.21 5.62 -4.31
C CYS A 81 -0.73 6.02 -4.29
N GLU A 82 -0.34 6.76 -3.26
CA GLU A 82 1.06 7.04 -3.02
C GLU A 82 1.76 5.69 -2.86
N GLU A 83 2.72 5.40 -3.74
CA GLU A 83 3.50 4.19 -3.64
C GLU A 83 4.39 4.34 -2.41
N VAL A 84 4.05 3.62 -1.34
CA VAL A 84 4.84 3.63 -0.11
C VAL A 84 6.21 3.08 -0.44
N THR A 85 7.22 3.95 -0.41
CA THR A 85 8.60 3.57 -0.56
C THR A 85 9.25 3.37 0.79
N LYS A 86 10.20 2.44 0.86
CA LYS A 86 10.93 2.14 2.09
C LYS A 86 12.35 1.70 1.75
N GLU A 87 13.31 2.41 2.30
CA GLU A 87 14.71 2.10 2.11
C GLU A 87 15.19 1.10 3.18
N ILE A 88 15.28 -0.18 2.81
CA ILE A 88 15.93 -1.22 3.60
C ILE A 88 17.30 -1.54 3.00
N LYS A 89 18.34 -1.51 3.83
CA LYS A 89 19.72 -1.79 3.40
C LYS A 89 19.91 -3.27 3.05
N LYS A 90 20.79 -3.53 2.08
CA LYS A 90 21.28 -4.89 1.78
C LYS A 90 21.93 -5.51 3.03
N GLY A 91 21.67 -6.80 3.24
CA GLY A 91 22.17 -7.58 4.37
C GLY A 91 21.34 -7.44 5.65
N VAL A 92 20.34 -6.55 5.68
CA VAL A 92 19.41 -6.45 6.81
C VAL A 92 18.43 -7.62 6.77
N ASN A 93 18.12 -8.15 7.94
CA ASN A 93 17.10 -9.17 8.08
C ASN A 93 15.71 -8.54 8.26
N VAL A 94 14.72 -9.13 7.59
CA VAL A 94 13.32 -8.71 7.63
C VAL A 94 12.42 -9.90 7.94
N ILE A 95 11.26 -9.61 8.52
CA ILE A 95 10.17 -10.55 8.77
C ILE A 95 8.99 -10.13 7.92
N LEU A 96 8.35 -11.09 7.26
CA LEU A 96 7.21 -10.81 6.40
C LEU A 96 5.94 -10.58 7.24
N ARG A 97 5.10 -9.66 6.79
CA ARG A 97 3.85 -9.29 7.47
C ARG A 97 2.77 -10.35 7.35
N ASP A 98 2.80 -11.17 6.30
CA ASP A 98 1.83 -12.25 6.05
C ASP A 98 2.02 -13.46 6.98
N GLU A 99 3.13 -13.54 7.71
CA GLU A 99 3.42 -14.66 8.62
C GLU A 99 2.81 -14.49 10.03
N ASP A 100 2.03 -13.42 10.32
CA ASP A 100 1.53 -12.99 11.65
C ASP A 100 2.63 -12.74 12.72
N VAL A 101 3.84 -13.24 12.48
CA VAL A 101 5.00 -13.20 13.38
C VAL A 101 5.43 -11.77 13.65
N ALA A 102 5.44 -10.91 12.63
CA ALA A 102 5.77 -9.50 12.78
C ALA A 102 4.83 -8.80 13.79
N TRP A 103 3.53 -9.12 13.76
CA TRP A 103 2.57 -8.59 14.71
C TRP A 103 2.77 -9.17 16.12
N LYS A 104 2.95 -10.49 16.24
CA LYS A 104 3.20 -11.16 17.53
C LYS A 104 4.42 -10.59 18.24
N LEU A 105 5.52 -10.37 17.51
CA LEU A 105 6.71 -9.71 18.05
C LEU A 105 6.44 -8.27 18.46
N THR A 106 5.72 -7.51 17.64
CA THR A 106 5.36 -6.13 17.94
C THR A 106 4.54 -6.05 19.24
N ALA A 107 3.60 -6.99 19.42
CA ALA A 107 2.83 -7.11 20.66
C ALA A 107 3.72 -7.51 21.85
N ALA A 108 4.63 -8.46 21.69
CA ALA A 108 5.58 -8.87 22.73
C ALA A 108 6.46 -7.70 23.20
N CYS A 109 6.97 -6.87 22.27
CA CYS A 109 7.68 -5.63 22.57
C CYS A 109 6.85 -4.61 23.38
N SER A 110 5.52 -4.69 23.31
CA SER A 110 4.65 -3.76 24.02
C SER A 110 4.41 -4.12 25.49
N GLU A 111 4.73 -5.36 25.90
CA GLU A 111 4.46 -5.89 27.24
C GLU A 111 5.71 -5.79 28.13
N VAL A 112 6.77 -6.55 27.81
CA VAL A 112 8.00 -6.66 28.61
C VAL A 112 9.20 -6.89 27.70
N ASP A 113 10.30 -6.17 27.93
CA ASP A 113 11.50 -6.23 27.07
C ASP A 113 12.11 -7.65 27.00
N ASP A 114 12.11 -8.40 28.10
CA ASP A 114 12.58 -9.80 28.16
C ASP A 114 11.75 -10.78 27.32
N LEU A 115 10.48 -10.46 27.07
CA LEU A 115 9.59 -11.30 26.28
C LEU A 115 10.01 -11.25 24.80
N PHE A 116 10.37 -10.07 24.31
CA PHE A 116 10.82 -9.89 22.93
C PHE A 116 12.05 -10.75 22.63
N GLU A 117 13.10 -10.68 23.45
CA GLU A 117 14.35 -11.43 23.25
C GLU A 117 14.13 -12.94 23.18
N ARG A 118 13.23 -13.47 24.03
CA ARG A 118 12.86 -14.89 24.01
C ARG A 118 12.16 -15.28 22.71
N PHE A 119 11.11 -14.55 22.35
CA PHE A 119 10.36 -14.82 21.11
C PHE A 119 11.23 -14.63 19.86
N TYR A 120 12.09 -13.62 19.84
CA TYR A 120 12.99 -13.34 18.73
C TYR A 120 13.95 -14.50 18.47
N LYS A 121 14.57 -15.05 19.52
CA LYS A 121 15.47 -16.21 19.40
C LYS A 121 14.76 -17.48 18.91
N GLU A 122 13.50 -17.66 19.26
CA GLU A 122 12.71 -18.83 18.86
C GLU A 122 12.35 -18.82 17.37
N ILE A 123 12.24 -17.65 16.74
CA ILE A 123 11.76 -17.50 15.36
C ILE A 123 12.85 -17.13 14.36
N GLU A 124 14.04 -16.72 14.82
CA GLU A 124 15.11 -16.18 13.98
C GLU A 124 15.51 -17.15 12.85
N SER A 125 15.56 -18.45 13.11
CA SER A 125 15.91 -19.46 12.10
C SER A 125 14.82 -19.66 11.04
N ASP A 126 13.56 -19.45 11.41
CA ASP A 126 12.41 -19.95 10.65
C ASP A 126 11.68 -18.84 9.88
N HIS A 127 11.77 -17.59 10.35
CA HIS A 127 10.96 -16.48 9.86
C HIS A 127 11.78 -15.32 9.27
N MET A 128 13.09 -15.29 9.48
CA MET A 128 13.92 -14.17 8.99
C MET A 128 14.40 -14.38 7.56
N TRP A 129 14.24 -13.33 6.77
CA TRP A 129 14.72 -13.25 5.40
C TRP A 129 15.82 -12.19 5.31
N THR A 130 16.92 -12.48 4.63
CA THR A 130 17.99 -11.52 4.39
C THR A 130 17.72 -10.74 3.10
N VAL A 131 17.81 -9.41 3.16
CA VAL A 131 17.67 -8.54 1.98
C VAL A 131 18.92 -8.64 1.11
N LEU A 132 18.77 -9.12 -0.13
CA LEU A 132 19.82 -9.15 -1.13
C LEU A 132 19.93 -7.82 -1.89
N GLU A 133 18.79 -7.18 -2.15
CA GLU A 133 18.67 -5.95 -2.92
C GLU A 133 17.36 -5.23 -2.58
N ASN A 134 17.38 -3.91 -2.61
CA ASN A 134 16.19 -3.07 -2.57
C ASN A 134 16.10 -2.30 -3.88
N ILE A 135 15.09 -2.64 -4.69
CA ILE A 135 14.89 -2.13 -6.04
C ILE A 135 13.96 -0.93 -5.93
N GLU A 136 14.51 0.25 -6.23
CA GLU A 136 13.79 1.54 -6.24
C GLU A 136 13.04 1.86 -4.94
N SER A 137 13.49 1.33 -3.80
CA SER A 137 12.80 1.49 -2.51
C SER A 137 11.37 0.94 -2.51
N ARG A 138 11.04 0.00 -3.41
CA ARG A 138 9.67 -0.53 -3.63
C ARG A 138 9.60 -2.03 -3.51
N ILE A 139 10.56 -2.73 -4.09
CA ILE A 139 10.60 -4.19 -4.14
C ILE A 139 11.86 -4.67 -3.44
N LEU A 140 11.70 -5.62 -2.52
CA LEU A 140 12.82 -6.29 -1.88
C LEU A 140 13.06 -7.62 -2.57
N HIS A 141 14.31 -7.86 -2.96
CA HIS A 141 14.81 -9.18 -3.28
C HIS A 141 15.39 -9.77 -1.99
N ILE A 142 14.81 -10.87 -1.53
CA ILE A 142 15.11 -11.47 -0.24
C ILE A 142 15.46 -12.96 -0.36
N GLU A 143 16.24 -13.47 0.60
CA GLU A 143 16.67 -14.87 0.66
C GLU A 143 16.50 -15.46 2.06
N LYS A 144 16.09 -16.74 2.12
CA LYS A 144 16.08 -17.56 3.33
C LYS A 144 16.40 -19.01 2.93
N ASN A 145 17.44 -19.61 3.52
CA ASN A 145 17.82 -21.01 3.28
C ASN A 145 17.93 -21.38 1.79
N GLY A 146 18.49 -20.47 0.97
CA GLY A 146 18.65 -20.63 -0.49
C GLY A 146 17.37 -20.39 -1.31
N ILE A 147 16.22 -20.14 -0.66
CA ILE A 147 14.98 -19.73 -1.32
C ILE A 147 15.01 -18.22 -1.51
N ARG A 148 14.76 -17.77 -2.74
CA ARG A 148 14.72 -16.34 -3.10
C ARG A 148 13.33 -15.89 -3.50
N LYS A 149 12.96 -14.66 -3.13
CA LYS A 149 11.66 -14.06 -3.45
C LYS A 149 11.78 -12.56 -3.73
N TYR A 150 10.82 -12.04 -4.48
CA TYR A 150 10.58 -10.61 -4.63
C TYR A 150 9.26 -10.27 -3.92
N ILE A 151 9.28 -9.24 -3.08
CA ILE A 151 8.11 -8.79 -2.32
C ILE A 151 8.03 -7.26 -2.32
N LYS A 152 6.86 -6.70 -2.04
CA LYS A 152 6.78 -5.25 -1.77
C LYS A 152 7.50 -4.93 -0.47
N CYS A 153 8.17 -3.78 -0.42
CA CYS A 153 8.86 -3.33 0.79
C CYS A 153 7.90 -3.11 1.98
N THR A 154 6.62 -2.84 1.69
CA THR A 154 5.54 -2.72 2.69
C THR A 154 5.18 -4.04 3.34
N ASP A 155 5.45 -5.16 2.68
CA ASP A 155 5.08 -6.50 3.15
C ASP A 155 6.16 -7.08 4.08
N ALA A 156 7.22 -6.32 4.36
CA ALA A 156 8.32 -6.68 5.23
C ALA A 156 8.56 -5.65 6.34
N MET A 157 9.00 -6.12 7.49
CA MET A 157 9.40 -5.30 8.63
C MET A 157 10.80 -5.67 9.10
N THR A 158 11.62 -4.67 9.41
CA THR A 158 12.89 -4.86 10.11
C THR A 158 12.62 -5.07 11.59
N VAL A 159 13.59 -5.66 12.28
CA VAL A 159 13.55 -5.83 13.74
C VAL A 159 13.41 -4.48 14.47
N GLU A 160 14.09 -3.44 13.96
CA GLU A 160 14.04 -2.09 14.52
C GLU A 160 12.63 -1.49 14.45
N GLU A 161 11.92 -1.68 13.34
CA GLU A 161 10.54 -1.21 13.20
C GLU A 161 9.58 -1.94 14.13
N ILE A 162 9.74 -3.26 14.28
CA ILE A 162 8.95 -4.08 15.19
C ILE A 162 9.10 -3.57 16.63
N GLN A 163 10.34 -3.33 17.06
CA GLN A 163 10.62 -2.75 18.38
C GLN A 163 10.07 -1.33 18.52
N GLY A 164 10.21 -0.51 17.47
CA GLY A 164 9.66 0.85 17.42
C GLY A 164 8.16 0.86 17.63
N HIS A 165 7.41 0.08 16.85
CA HIS A 165 5.95 -0.04 16.97
C HIS A 165 5.53 -0.61 18.32
N GLY A 166 6.27 -1.58 18.86
CA GLY A 166 5.99 -2.13 20.19
C GLY A 166 6.12 -1.08 21.30
N ARG A 167 7.16 -0.25 21.26
CA ARG A 167 7.34 0.88 22.18
C ARG A 167 6.20 1.89 22.08
N GLU A 168 5.77 2.23 20.86
CA GLU A 168 4.64 3.13 20.65
C GLU A 168 3.33 2.58 21.23
N LEU A 169 3.07 1.28 21.04
CA LEU A 169 1.90 0.60 21.61
C LEU A 169 1.94 0.64 23.15
N ARG A 170 3.10 0.38 23.76
CA ARG A 170 3.27 0.47 25.21
C ARG A 170 2.93 1.87 25.73
N LEU A 171 3.49 2.91 25.11
CA LEU A 171 3.21 4.31 25.47
C LEU A 171 1.72 4.67 25.35
N ARG A 172 1.02 4.13 24.35
CA ARG A 172 -0.43 4.34 24.19
C ARG A 172 -1.23 3.64 25.30
N LYS A 173 -0.87 2.41 25.68
CA LYS A 173 -1.49 1.68 26.80
C LYS A 173 -1.33 2.43 28.12
N GLU A 174 -0.13 2.93 28.40
CA GLU A 174 0.17 3.70 29.61
C GLU A 174 -0.61 5.03 29.69
N LYS A 175 -0.87 5.68 28.55
CA LYS A 175 -1.69 6.90 28.48
C LYS A 175 -3.18 6.63 28.71
N ASN A 176 -3.70 5.50 28.25
CA ASN A 176 -5.12 5.15 28.35
C ASN A 176 -5.50 4.53 29.70
N ASN A 177 -4.51 4.06 30.49
CA ASN A 177 -4.69 3.53 31.84
C ASN A 177 -4.54 4.60 32.94
N LYS A 178 -4.48 5.88 32.57
CA LYS A 178 -4.50 7.04 33.48
C LYS A 178 -5.80 7.82 33.31
#